data_AF-A0A7J4NX62-F1
#
_entry.id   AF-A0A7J4NX62-F1
#
_cell.length_a   1.000
_cell.length_b   1.000
_cell.length_c   1.000
_cell.angle_alpha   90.00
_cell.angle_beta   90.00
_cell.angle_gamma   90.00
#
_symmetry.space_group_name_H-M   'P 1'
#
loop_
_entity.id
_entity.type
_entity.pdbx_description
1 polymer ?
#
loop_
_entity_poly.entity_id
_entity_poly.type
_entity_poly.pdbx_seq_one_letter_code
_entity_poly.pdbx_strand_id
1 'polypeptide(L)'
;MSGILGLGKVSREVFDRSVLPFIPLDREIELDGATVKLTDRTVISHSPSIGVPLEALGFFAFHYAASNVACRFGKPTHMITGIYLPLKTREEDLKTIAKSLGDEAKKYGVKIAAGQTATYYGLEIPFISTTCLGEQTRKPSRPSVGDIVLLVGEVGGEAVWLTSLSRGVGDESWRNFTALKTILALSEVEGVRLLHDVSEGGVKGALAEVLRSLGLSLAFNSADVAYAKGAQKLRQDLLRAPTYGTIIVIVDPASAGEVIGRCSNMGVKASRLGPLRVSSGLTVDGKRVEEQARIEIDELYGSFRKLDELEESVSHALEEIERLKGAESIIPQVGLNIVYARPNAAGPQDIVGLNGRVIVSRGKPKTCGEVEYGGSRFLASVIIEAQRRDLRLRAAVVLRGGEDIADALKKIGKRVVGLPPEAIGEGCPVARFIFAGGKMADAYSHPGAFGIEPTTTILDETPNKLVETLRELLRNV
;
A
#
# COMPACT_ATOMS: atom_id res chain seq x y z
N MET A 1 -1.17 -19.41 -20.61
CA MET A 1 -0.67 -18.02 -20.62
C MET A 1 -0.18 -17.68 -19.22
N SER A 2 0.91 -16.93 -19.07
CA SER A 2 1.56 -16.64 -17.78
C SER A 2 0.73 -15.81 -16.79
N GLY A 3 -0.46 -15.32 -17.20
CA GLY A 3 -1.29 -14.42 -16.38
C GLY A 3 -0.64 -13.05 -16.12
N ILE A 4 0.48 -12.76 -16.78
CA ILE A 4 1.25 -11.51 -16.65
C ILE A 4 0.91 -10.61 -17.83
N LEU A 5 0.67 -9.33 -17.55
CA LEU A 5 0.35 -8.32 -18.55
C LEU A 5 1.61 -7.86 -19.31
N GLY A 6 1.48 -7.72 -20.64
CA GLY A 6 2.53 -7.18 -21.52
C GLY A 6 2.49 -5.65 -21.62
N LEU A 7 3.59 -5.07 -22.15
CA LEU A 7 3.76 -3.62 -22.34
C LEU A 7 2.66 -3.03 -23.25
N GLY A 8 2.13 -1.87 -22.87
CA GLY A 8 1.16 -1.11 -23.63
C GLY A 8 -0.29 -1.37 -23.20
N LYS A 9 -1.24 -1.08 -24.10
CA LYS A 9 -2.67 -1.36 -23.86
C LYS A 9 -2.86 -2.85 -23.60
N VAL A 10 -3.68 -3.20 -22.59
CA VAL A 10 -4.01 -4.59 -22.34
C VAL A 10 -4.71 -5.20 -23.56
N SER A 11 -4.46 -6.49 -23.83
CA SER A 11 -5.09 -7.15 -24.98
C SER A 11 -6.61 -7.16 -24.85
N ARG A 12 -7.31 -7.21 -25.98
CA ARG A 12 -8.78 -7.22 -26.00
C ARG A 12 -9.36 -8.38 -25.19
N GLU A 13 -8.75 -9.56 -25.30
CA GLU A 13 -9.15 -10.76 -24.57
C GLU A 13 -9.05 -10.61 -23.05
N VAL A 14 -8.00 -9.93 -22.56
CA VAL A 14 -7.82 -9.62 -21.13
C VAL A 14 -8.84 -8.57 -20.70
N PHE A 15 -9.00 -7.52 -21.49
CA PHE A 15 -9.95 -6.45 -21.20
C PHE A 15 -11.39 -6.98 -21.06
N ASP A 16 -11.83 -7.82 -22.00
CA ASP A 16 -13.19 -8.36 -22.05
C ASP A 16 -13.50 -9.29 -20.86
N ARG A 17 -12.50 -9.98 -20.30
CA ARG A 17 -12.70 -10.92 -19.17
C ARG A 17 -12.38 -10.33 -17.79
N SER A 18 -11.48 -9.35 -17.71
CA SER A 18 -10.93 -8.86 -16.44
C SER A 18 -11.27 -7.40 -16.14
N VAL A 19 -11.79 -6.64 -17.10
CA VAL A 19 -12.22 -5.25 -16.89
C VAL A 19 -13.70 -5.09 -17.20
N LEU A 20 -14.08 -5.37 -18.44
CA LEU A 20 -15.42 -5.10 -18.96
C LEU A 20 -16.58 -5.66 -18.13
N PRO A 21 -16.52 -6.87 -17.53
CA PRO A 21 -17.63 -7.42 -16.75
C PRO A 21 -17.95 -6.61 -15.48
N PHE A 22 -16.97 -5.85 -14.99
CA PHE A 22 -17.10 -5.09 -13.76
C PHE A 22 -17.55 -3.65 -13.98
N ILE A 23 -17.23 -3.09 -15.15
CA ILE A 23 -17.39 -1.67 -15.43
C ILE A 23 -18.81 -1.36 -15.95
N PRO A 24 -19.60 -0.49 -15.28
CA PRO A 24 -20.89 -0.06 -15.78
C PRO A 24 -20.73 0.95 -16.93
N LEU A 25 -20.85 0.48 -18.17
CA LEU A 25 -20.78 1.36 -19.33
C LEU A 25 -22.04 2.22 -19.50
N ASP A 26 -21.85 3.41 -20.08
CA ASP A 26 -22.95 4.28 -20.54
C ASP A 26 -23.56 3.74 -21.85
N ARG A 27 -22.69 3.40 -22.80
CA ARG A 27 -23.04 2.89 -24.14
C ARG A 27 -22.14 1.72 -24.52
N GLU A 28 -22.40 1.10 -25.67
CA GLU A 28 -21.44 0.18 -26.26
C GLU A 28 -20.09 0.90 -26.51
N ILE A 29 -19.01 0.13 -26.43
CA ILE A 29 -17.65 0.66 -26.59
C ILE A 29 -17.52 1.23 -28.01
N GLU A 30 -17.37 2.55 -28.10
CA GLU A 30 -16.97 3.27 -29.31
C GLU A 30 -15.45 3.10 -29.53
N LEU A 31 -14.89 3.68 -30.60
CA LEU A 31 -13.45 3.58 -30.91
C LEU A 31 -12.59 4.38 -29.90
N ASP A 32 -11.93 5.46 -30.34
CA ASP A 32 -10.92 6.15 -29.52
C ASP A 32 -11.50 7.21 -28.56
N GLY A 33 -12.82 7.25 -28.36
CA GLY A 33 -13.45 8.26 -27.52
C GLY A 33 -14.91 7.95 -27.22
N ALA A 34 -15.51 8.78 -26.37
CA ALA A 34 -16.93 8.72 -26.03
C ALA A 34 -17.54 10.12 -26.02
N THR A 35 -18.84 10.19 -26.33
CA THR A 35 -19.58 11.45 -26.34
C THR A 35 -20.52 11.54 -25.14
N VAL A 36 -20.32 12.54 -24.29
CA VAL A 36 -21.20 12.86 -23.16
C VAL A 36 -21.82 14.25 -23.37
N LYS A 37 -23.14 14.37 -23.16
CA LYS A 37 -23.84 15.66 -23.26
C LYS A 37 -23.53 16.51 -22.03
N LEU A 38 -23.03 17.73 -22.25
CA LEU A 38 -22.76 18.70 -21.19
C LEU A 38 -23.83 19.80 -21.15
N THR A 39 -24.00 20.40 -19.97
CA THR A 39 -24.90 21.54 -19.69
C THR A 39 -24.12 22.65 -18.98
N ASP A 40 -24.76 23.79 -18.75
CA ASP A 40 -24.24 24.88 -17.91
C ASP A 40 -24.15 24.52 -16.42
N ARG A 41 -24.77 23.40 -16.03
CA ARG A 41 -24.80 22.86 -14.67
C ARG A 41 -23.84 21.67 -14.48
N THR A 42 -23.10 21.29 -15.52
CA THR A 42 -22.12 20.21 -15.42
C THR A 42 -20.97 20.61 -14.49
N VAL A 43 -20.70 19.76 -13.51
CA VAL A 43 -19.54 19.84 -12.63
C VAL A 43 -18.54 18.78 -13.06
N ILE A 44 -17.26 19.15 -13.14
CA ILE A 44 -16.17 18.25 -13.51
C ILE A 44 -15.10 18.31 -12.43
N SER A 45 -14.62 17.15 -11.99
CA SER A 45 -13.46 17.04 -11.11
C SER A 45 -12.52 15.95 -11.60
N HIS A 46 -11.24 16.09 -11.28
CA HIS A 46 -10.21 15.11 -11.60
C HIS A 46 -9.43 14.75 -10.34
N SER A 47 -9.16 13.47 -10.13
CA SER A 47 -8.35 13.02 -9.01
C SER A 47 -7.54 11.77 -9.35
N PRO A 48 -6.26 11.73 -8.97
CA PRO A 48 -5.48 10.51 -8.98
C PRO A 48 -5.78 9.63 -7.76
N SER A 49 -5.52 8.33 -7.89
CA SER A 49 -5.42 7.39 -6.77
C SER A 49 -4.16 6.53 -6.92
N ILE A 50 -3.35 6.50 -5.87
CA ILE A 50 -2.02 5.90 -5.82
C ILE A 50 -1.63 5.57 -4.38
N GLY A 51 -0.71 4.62 -4.20
CA GLY A 51 -0.10 4.38 -2.88
C GLY A 51 -1.08 3.79 -1.86
N VAL A 52 -2.00 2.95 -2.31
CA VAL A 52 -2.94 2.17 -1.48
C VAL A 52 -2.97 0.72 -1.98
N PRO A 53 -3.39 -0.25 -1.14
CA PRO A 53 -3.58 -1.64 -1.58
C PRO A 53 -4.48 -1.76 -2.81
N LEU A 54 -4.24 -2.77 -3.64
CA LEU A 54 -4.92 -2.94 -4.94
C LEU A 54 -6.44 -3.05 -4.78
N GLU A 55 -6.88 -3.66 -3.67
CA GLU A 55 -8.29 -3.87 -3.34
C GLU A 55 -9.00 -2.54 -3.05
N ALA A 56 -8.26 -1.56 -2.53
CA ALA A 56 -8.74 -0.22 -2.19
C ALA A 56 -8.54 0.81 -3.32
N LEU A 57 -7.63 0.56 -4.26
CA LEU A 57 -7.25 1.50 -5.32
C LEU A 57 -8.46 1.91 -6.20
N GLY A 58 -9.26 0.93 -6.64
CA GLY A 58 -10.47 1.21 -7.42
C GLY A 58 -11.53 2.00 -6.64
N PHE A 59 -11.70 1.68 -5.35
CA PHE A 59 -12.59 2.39 -4.44
C PHE A 59 -12.19 3.86 -4.28
N PHE A 60 -10.93 4.13 -3.97
CA PHE A 60 -10.46 5.50 -3.78
C PHE A 60 -10.47 6.31 -5.09
N ALA A 61 -10.09 5.69 -6.22
CA ALA A 61 -10.19 6.32 -7.53
C ALA A 61 -11.61 6.76 -7.90
N PHE A 62 -12.63 6.01 -7.46
CA PHE A 62 -14.01 6.40 -7.58
C PHE A 62 -14.35 7.56 -6.62
N HIS A 63 -14.11 7.36 -5.33
CA HIS A 63 -14.62 8.23 -4.27
C HIS A 63 -13.96 9.60 -4.24
N TYR A 64 -12.67 9.73 -4.57
CA TYR A 64 -11.99 11.03 -4.60
C TYR A 64 -12.63 11.95 -5.65
N ALA A 65 -12.72 11.49 -6.90
CA ALA A 65 -13.29 12.31 -7.98
C ALA A 65 -14.81 12.54 -7.79
N ALA A 66 -15.55 11.53 -7.32
CA ALA A 66 -17.00 11.64 -7.08
C ALA A 66 -17.34 12.60 -5.94
N SER A 67 -16.58 12.56 -4.83
CA SER A 67 -16.80 13.45 -3.68
C SER A 67 -16.60 14.91 -4.05
N ASN A 68 -15.61 15.22 -4.87
CA ASN A 68 -15.35 16.58 -5.33
C ASN A 68 -16.50 17.14 -6.19
N VAL A 69 -17.06 16.32 -7.07
CA VAL A 69 -18.29 16.67 -7.80
C VAL A 69 -19.45 16.92 -6.84
N ALA A 70 -19.61 16.06 -5.82
CA ALA A 70 -20.64 16.21 -4.81
C ALA A 70 -20.47 17.47 -3.94
N CYS A 71 -19.24 17.86 -3.60
CA CYS A 71 -18.94 19.09 -2.85
C CYS A 71 -19.39 20.36 -3.60
N ARG A 72 -19.52 20.29 -4.92
CA ARG A 72 -20.09 21.36 -5.76
C ARG A 72 -21.60 21.24 -5.95
N PHE A 73 -22.27 20.51 -5.07
CA PHE A 73 -23.69 20.17 -5.14
C PHE A 73 -24.03 19.43 -6.43
N GLY A 74 -23.08 18.67 -6.98
CA GLY A 74 -23.25 17.84 -8.17
C GLY A 74 -23.64 16.42 -7.81
N LYS A 75 -24.61 15.83 -8.51
CA LYS A 75 -24.79 14.38 -8.49
C LYS A 75 -23.84 13.76 -9.51
N PRO A 76 -22.87 12.91 -9.12
CA PRO A 76 -22.01 12.20 -10.07
C PRO A 76 -22.84 11.39 -11.07
N THR A 77 -22.47 11.41 -12.35
CA THR A 77 -23.19 10.70 -13.42
C THR A 77 -22.25 9.88 -14.30
N HIS A 78 -21.09 10.43 -14.68
CA HIS A 78 -20.15 9.77 -15.59
C HIS A 78 -18.71 9.88 -15.08
N MET A 79 -17.88 8.92 -15.48
CA MET A 79 -16.44 8.92 -15.22
C MET A 79 -15.65 8.59 -16.48
N ILE A 80 -14.46 9.16 -16.57
CA ILE A 80 -13.41 8.81 -17.52
C ILE A 80 -12.25 8.30 -16.67
N THR A 81 -11.88 7.03 -16.83
CA THR A 81 -10.92 6.39 -15.91
C THR A 81 -9.79 5.67 -16.64
N GLY A 82 -8.55 6.07 -16.33
CA GLY A 82 -7.34 5.39 -16.77
C GLY A 82 -6.75 4.52 -15.66
N ILE A 83 -6.60 3.21 -15.92
CA ILE A 83 -5.89 2.24 -15.06
C ILE A 83 -4.50 2.02 -15.65
N TYR A 84 -3.47 2.47 -14.96
CA TYR A 84 -2.07 2.41 -15.38
C TYR A 84 -1.27 1.54 -14.43
N LEU A 85 -0.61 0.54 -14.98
CA LEU A 85 0.02 -0.53 -14.20
C LEU A 85 1.52 -0.64 -14.51
N PRO A 86 2.35 -1.05 -13.54
CA PRO A 86 3.72 -1.46 -13.78
C PRO A 86 3.82 -2.61 -14.78
N LEU A 87 5.02 -2.79 -15.36
CA LEU A 87 5.32 -4.03 -16.06
C LEU A 87 5.25 -5.21 -15.09
N LYS A 88 4.98 -6.39 -15.66
CA LYS A 88 4.86 -7.67 -14.92
C LYS A 88 3.67 -7.74 -13.95
N THR A 89 2.75 -6.77 -13.94
CA THR A 89 1.50 -6.87 -13.18
C THR A 89 0.69 -8.09 -13.61
N ARG A 90 0.09 -8.79 -12.65
CA ARG A 90 -0.76 -9.96 -12.93
C ARG A 90 -2.15 -9.51 -13.36
N GLU A 91 -2.78 -10.31 -14.20
CA GLU A 91 -4.15 -10.06 -14.64
C GLU A 91 -5.16 -10.05 -13.47
N GLU A 92 -4.94 -10.91 -12.46
CA GLU A 92 -5.79 -10.93 -11.25
C GLU A 92 -5.71 -9.62 -10.46
N ASP A 93 -4.56 -8.93 -10.49
CA ASP A 93 -4.39 -7.62 -9.85
C ASP A 93 -5.23 -6.57 -10.59
N LEU A 94 -5.20 -6.56 -11.93
CA LEU A 94 -6.08 -5.72 -12.76
C LEU A 94 -7.55 -6.00 -12.48
N LYS A 95 -7.94 -7.28 -12.40
CA LYS A 95 -9.31 -7.71 -12.12
C LYS A 95 -9.80 -7.21 -10.77
N THR A 96 -8.94 -7.29 -9.75
CA THR A 96 -9.22 -6.77 -8.41
C THR A 96 -9.51 -5.27 -8.44
N ILE A 97 -8.67 -4.51 -9.14
CA ILE A 97 -8.81 -3.06 -9.30
C ILE A 97 -10.12 -2.72 -10.04
N ALA A 98 -10.36 -3.34 -11.21
CA ALA A 98 -11.53 -3.08 -12.04
C ALA A 98 -12.84 -3.43 -11.32
N LYS A 99 -12.85 -4.53 -10.56
CA LYS A 99 -13.98 -4.91 -9.71
C LYS A 99 -14.26 -3.88 -8.63
N SER A 100 -13.24 -3.45 -7.89
CA SER A 100 -13.37 -2.44 -6.83
C SER A 100 -13.96 -1.12 -7.34
N LEU A 101 -13.45 -0.62 -8.48
CA LEU A 101 -13.97 0.57 -9.16
C LEU A 101 -15.41 0.38 -9.65
N GLY A 102 -15.68 -0.73 -10.33
CA GLY A 102 -16.97 -1.03 -10.94
C GLY A 102 -18.09 -1.22 -9.90
N ASP A 103 -17.78 -1.84 -8.77
CA ASP A 103 -18.73 -2.06 -7.66
C ASP A 103 -19.21 -0.72 -7.07
N GLU A 104 -18.29 0.23 -6.83
CA GLU A 104 -18.67 1.57 -6.36
C GLU A 104 -19.41 2.39 -7.43
N ALA A 105 -18.97 2.33 -8.70
CA ALA A 105 -19.68 2.99 -9.79
C ALA A 105 -21.14 2.50 -9.92
N LYS A 106 -21.37 1.19 -9.86
CA LYS A 106 -22.71 0.59 -9.86
C LYS A 106 -23.54 1.04 -8.65
N LYS A 107 -22.95 1.03 -7.45
CA LYS A 107 -23.60 1.42 -6.20
C LYS A 107 -24.14 2.86 -6.22
N TYR A 108 -23.42 3.79 -6.86
CA TYR A 108 -23.84 5.19 -6.97
C TYR A 108 -24.53 5.53 -8.30
N GLY A 109 -24.73 4.54 -9.19
CA GLY A 109 -25.36 4.75 -10.49
C GLY A 109 -24.53 5.58 -11.46
N VAL A 110 -23.21 5.58 -11.31
CA VAL A 110 -22.26 6.30 -12.16
C VAL A 110 -21.82 5.40 -13.31
N LYS A 111 -21.78 5.95 -14.52
CA LYS A 111 -21.33 5.25 -15.73
C LYS A 111 -19.87 5.56 -16.04
N ILE A 112 -19.12 4.59 -16.56
CA ILE A 112 -17.79 4.83 -17.10
C ILE A 112 -17.93 5.03 -18.61
N ALA A 113 -17.67 6.25 -19.06
CA ALA A 113 -17.89 6.68 -20.44
C ALA A 113 -16.66 6.38 -21.32
N ALA A 114 -15.45 6.61 -20.80
CA ALA A 114 -14.21 6.38 -21.52
C ALA A 114 -13.09 5.98 -20.55
N GLY A 115 -11.97 5.49 -21.08
CA GLY A 115 -10.85 5.11 -20.25
C GLY A 115 -9.68 4.52 -21.01
N GLN A 116 -8.65 4.17 -20.26
CA GLN A 116 -7.49 3.44 -20.77
C GLN A 116 -7.08 2.38 -19.74
N THR A 117 -6.67 1.21 -20.21
CA THR A 117 -6.07 0.19 -19.35
C THR A 117 -4.77 -0.26 -19.99
N ALA A 118 -3.65 0.03 -19.34
CA ALA A 118 -2.34 -0.20 -19.94
C ALA A 118 -1.27 -0.48 -18.89
N THR A 119 -0.23 -1.20 -19.30
CA THR A 119 1.01 -1.33 -18.54
C THR A 119 2.13 -0.53 -19.18
N TYR A 120 2.97 0.12 -18.37
CA TYR A 120 4.06 0.95 -18.88
C TYR A 120 5.37 0.72 -18.14
N TYR A 121 6.47 0.83 -18.89
CA TYR A 121 7.80 0.98 -18.32
C TYR A 121 7.92 2.32 -17.57
N GLY A 122 8.59 2.34 -16.42
CA GLY A 122 8.76 3.53 -15.58
C GLY A 122 7.66 3.73 -14.52
N LEU A 123 6.59 2.93 -14.54
CA LEU A 123 5.66 2.83 -13.42
C LEU A 123 6.14 1.78 -12.42
N GLU A 124 6.33 2.18 -11.16
CA GLU A 124 6.74 1.28 -10.08
C GLU A 124 5.53 0.71 -9.31
N ILE A 125 4.46 1.49 -9.22
CA ILE A 125 3.22 1.11 -8.53
C ILE A 125 1.99 1.40 -9.41
N PRO A 126 0.89 0.65 -9.23
CA PRO A 126 -0.38 0.93 -9.88
C PRO A 126 -0.92 2.34 -9.56
N PHE A 127 -1.46 2.98 -10.58
CA PHE A 127 -2.01 4.33 -10.53
C PHE A 127 -3.31 4.39 -11.32
N ILE A 128 -4.33 5.03 -10.76
CA ILE A 128 -5.60 5.28 -11.45
C ILE A 128 -5.82 6.77 -11.53
N SER A 129 -6.16 7.25 -12.72
CA SER A 129 -6.53 8.64 -12.98
C SER A 129 -8.01 8.70 -13.36
N THR A 130 -8.81 9.42 -12.59
CA THR A 130 -10.26 9.50 -12.80
C THR A 130 -10.70 10.95 -12.97
N THR A 131 -11.38 11.23 -14.07
CA THR A 131 -12.20 12.44 -14.24
C THR A 131 -13.66 12.06 -13.99
N CYS A 132 -14.30 12.72 -13.03
CA CYS A 132 -15.72 12.54 -12.75
C CYS A 132 -16.52 13.75 -13.27
N LEU A 133 -17.66 13.47 -13.88
CA LEU A 133 -18.66 14.43 -14.30
C LEU A 133 -19.92 14.21 -13.47
N GLY A 134 -20.62 15.30 -13.17
CA GLY A 134 -21.93 15.24 -12.55
C GLY A 134 -22.77 16.45 -12.91
N GLU A 135 -24.04 16.41 -12.51
CA GLU A 135 -24.99 17.50 -12.75
C GLU A 135 -25.31 18.19 -11.44
N GLN A 136 -25.10 19.51 -11.39
CA GLN A 136 -25.42 20.31 -10.23
C GLN A 136 -26.92 20.23 -9.91
N THR A 137 -27.29 19.82 -8.70
CA THR A 137 -28.69 19.75 -8.23
C THR A 137 -29.20 21.10 -7.74
N ARG A 138 -28.30 21.95 -7.21
CA ARG A 138 -28.60 23.33 -6.83
C ARG A 138 -27.37 24.24 -6.93
N LYS A 139 -27.61 25.54 -7.08
CA LYS A 139 -26.53 26.54 -7.08
C LYS A 139 -26.03 26.80 -5.65
N PRO A 140 -24.72 26.81 -5.38
CA PRO A 140 -24.17 27.17 -4.07
C PRO A 140 -24.46 28.63 -3.77
N SER A 141 -24.85 28.93 -2.54
CA SER A 141 -24.83 30.29 -1.99
C SER A 141 -23.46 30.61 -1.41
N ARG A 142 -22.99 31.85 -1.54
CA ARG A 142 -21.71 32.25 -0.95
C ARG A 142 -21.82 32.30 0.58
N PRO A 143 -20.89 31.67 1.32
CA PRO A 143 -20.76 31.86 2.77
C PRO A 143 -20.64 33.33 3.19
N SER A 144 -21.16 33.65 4.37
CA SER A 144 -21.12 34.97 4.98
C SER A 144 -20.64 34.92 6.43
N VAL A 145 -20.32 36.10 6.97
CA VAL A 145 -20.09 36.27 8.41
C VAL A 145 -21.29 35.72 9.20
N GLY A 146 -21.01 35.02 10.29
CA GLY A 146 -22.01 34.40 11.15
C GLY A 146 -22.36 32.96 10.79
N ASP A 147 -22.09 32.49 9.57
CA ASP A 147 -22.32 31.09 9.19
C ASP A 147 -21.47 30.16 10.05
N ILE A 148 -22.02 28.98 10.34
CA ILE A 148 -21.39 27.99 11.20
C ILE A 148 -20.55 27.05 10.36
N VAL A 149 -19.30 26.87 10.78
CA VAL A 149 -18.41 25.85 10.24
C VAL A 149 -18.57 24.57 11.06
N LEU A 150 -18.93 23.50 10.39
CA LEU A 150 -18.97 22.15 10.92
C LEU A 150 -17.89 21.31 10.25
N LEU A 151 -17.27 20.43 11.02
CA LEU A 151 -16.39 19.38 10.53
C LEU A 151 -17.10 18.05 10.72
N VAL A 152 -17.47 17.40 9.63
CA VAL A 152 -18.25 16.16 9.64
C VAL A 152 -17.35 15.00 9.27
N GLY A 153 -17.35 13.94 10.07
CA GLY A 153 -16.40 12.82 10.00
C GLY A 153 -15.32 12.88 11.07
N GLU A 154 -14.60 11.78 11.26
CA GLU A 154 -13.52 11.67 12.24
C GLU A 154 -12.16 11.92 11.61
N VAL A 155 -11.33 12.75 12.25
CA VAL A 155 -10.00 13.13 11.74
C VAL A 155 -8.96 12.04 11.97
N GLY A 156 -8.16 11.76 10.94
CA GLY A 156 -6.98 10.90 11.01
C GLY A 156 -7.23 9.39 10.85
N GLY A 157 -8.44 8.96 10.46
CA GLY A 157 -8.76 7.53 10.30
C GLY A 157 -7.90 6.83 9.24
N GLU A 158 -7.76 7.45 8.08
CA GLU A 158 -6.96 6.94 6.97
C GLU A 158 -5.46 6.93 7.28
N ALA A 159 -4.97 7.98 7.91
CA ALA A 159 -3.60 8.05 8.44
C ALA A 159 -3.27 6.89 9.41
N VAL A 160 -4.20 6.56 10.32
CA VAL A 160 -4.06 5.40 11.22
C VAL A 160 -4.02 4.09 10.43
N TRP A 161 -4.89 3.94 9.43
CA TRP A 161 -4.94 2.75 8.58
C TRP A 161 -3.65 2.57 7.77
N LEU A 162 -3.19 3.61 7.07
CA LEU A 162 -1.93 3.58 6.31
C LEU A 162 -0.72 3.24 7.21
N THR A 163 -0.67 3.81 8.42
CA THR A 163 0.38 3.49 9.40
C THR A 163 0.30 2.04 9.90
N SER A 164 -0.90 1.47 9.96
CA SER A 164 -1.09 0.07 10.36
C SER A 164 -0.66 -0.87 9.23
N LEU A 165 -1.02 -0.52 8.00
CA LEU A 165 -0.60 -1.22 6.79
C LEU A 165 0.93 -1.22 6.64
N SER A 166 1.60 -0.10 6.90
CA SER A 166 3.07 -0.02 6.84
C SER A 166 3.77 -0.87 7.91
N ARG A 167 3.02 -1.45 8.86
CA ARG A 167 3.51 -2.39 9.88
C ARG A 167 3.01 -3.81 9.63
N GLY A 168 2.47 -4.10 8.44
CA GLY A 168 1.93 -5.40 8.06
C GLY A 168 0.55 -5.71 8.65
N VAL A 169 -0.16 -4.74 9.24
CA VAL A 169 -1.49 -4.92 9.81
C VAL A 169 -2.53 -4.30 8.89
N GLY A 170 -3.15 -5.12 8.05
CA GLY A 170 -4.23 -4.70 7.15
C GLY A 170 -5.63 -5.07 7.66
N ASP A 171 -6.60 -4.20 7.37
CA ASP A 171 -8.03 -4.48 7.53
C ASP A 171 -8.85 -3.83 6.39
N GLU A 172 -10.15 -4.09 6.36
CA GLU A 172 -11.09 -3.47 5.40
C GLU A 172 -11.67 -2.13 5.86
N SER A 173 -11.09 -1.48 6.88
CA SER A 173 -11.61 -0.21 7.40
C SER A 173 -11.62 0.92 6.36
N TRP A 174 -10.77 0.81 5.32
CA TRP A 174 -10.71 1.73 4.18
C TRP A 174 -12.04 1.95 3.47
N ARG A 175 -12.95 0.96 3.51
CA ARG A 175 -14.29 1.09 2.93
C ARG A 175 -15.12 2.21 3.58
N ASN A 176 -14.75 2.62 4.79
CA ASN A 176 -15.41 3.71 5.53
C ASN A 176 -14.75 5.07 5.26
N PHE A 177 -13.60 5.13 4.58
CA PHE A 177 -12.90 6.40 4.28
C PHE A 177 -13.44 7.01 2.98
N THR A 178 -14.74 7.34 3.03
CA THR A 178 -15.40 8.11 1.98
C THR A 178 -16.46 9.02 2.59
N ALA A 179 -16.49 10.27 2.13
CA ALA A 179 -17.52 11.22 2.51
C ALA A 179 -18.70 11.29 1.52
N LEU A 180 -18.64 10.62 0.37
CA LEU A 180 -19.58 10.84 -0.74
C LEU A 180 -21.05 10.71 -0.32
N LYS A 181 -21.38 9.64 0.43
CA LYS A 181 -22.75 9.42 0.93
C LYS A 181 -23.23 10.60 1.80
N THR A 182 -22.35 11.07 2.68
CA THR A 182 -22.62 12.19 3.60
C THR A 182 -22.78 13.49 2.82
N ILE A 183 -21.89 13.77 1.88
CA ILE A 183 -21.94 14.98 1.04
C ILE A 183 -23.26 15.04 0.26
N LEU A 184 -23.67 13.94 -0.38
CA LEU A 184 -24.93 13.87 -1.12
C LEU A 184 -26.13 14.16 -0.19
N ALA A 185 -26.18 13.55 1.00
CA ALA A 185 -27.26 13.77 1.96
C ALA A 185 -27.32 15.21 2.52
N LEU A 186 -26.16 15.84 2.74
CA LEU A 186 -26.07 17.21 3.25
C LEU A 186 -26.29 18.25 2.15
N SER A 187 -26.00 17.92 0.89
CA SER A 187 -26.22 18.79 -0.27
C SER A 187 -27.69 19.13 -0.51
N GLU A 188 -28.61 18.38 0.11
CA GLU A 188 -30.06 18.61 0.05
C GLU A 188 -30.53 19.65 1.09
N VAL A 189 -29.78 19.90 2.15
CA VAL A 189 -30.16 20.85 3.21
C VAL A 189 -30.02 22.27 2.69
N GLU A 190 -31.11 23.00 2.50
CA GLU A 190 -31.14 24.33 1.84
C GLU A 190 -30.10 25.29 2.42
N GLY A 191 -29.93 25.27 3.74
CA GLY A 191 -28.99 26.11 4.47
C GLY A 191 -27.50 25.86 4.29
N VAL A 192 -27.12 24.73 3.68
CA VAL A 192 -25.70 24.40 3.45
C VAL A 192 -25.15 25.25 2.29
N ARG A 193 -24.18 26.09 2.59
CA ARG A 193 -23.64 27.07 1.63
C ARG A 193 -22.41 26.55 0.91
N LEU A 194 -21.58 25.77 1.61
CA LEU A 194 -20.34 25.21 1.06
C LEU A 194 -20.08 23.83 1.66
N LEU A 195 -19.62 22.93 0.79
CA LEU A 195 -19.09 21.61 1.12
C LEU A 195 -17.67 21.55 0.54
N HIS A 196 -16.72 21.03 1.31
CA HIS A 196 -15.35 20.82 0.87
C HIS A 196 -14.81 19.54 1.50
N ASP A 197 -14.17 18.68 0.73
CA ASP A 197 -13.51 17.47 1.23
C ASP A 197 -12.22 17.84 1.96
N VAL A 198 -11.76 16.97 2.85
CA VAL A 198 -10.46 17.10 3.49
C VAL A 198 -9.55 16.04 2.90
N SER A 199 -8.56 16.42 2.12
CA SER A 199 -7.65 15.49 1.46
C SER A 199 -6.21 15.69 1.98
N GLU A 200 -5.25 15.96 1.10
CA GLU A 200 -3.86 16.25 1.46
C GLU A 200 -3.75 17.59 2.21
N GLY A 201 -2.84 17.67 3.20
CA GLY A 201 -2.71 18.85 4.08
C GLY A 201 -3.74 18.93 5.21
N GLY A 202 -4.69 17.98 5.26
CA GLY A 202 -5.62 17.79 6.36
C GLY A 202 -6.58 18.96 6.61
N VAL A 203 -7.21 18.95 7.79
CA VAL A 203 -8.24 19.92 8.19
C VAL A 203 -7.71 21.35 8.20
N LYS A 204 -6.47 21.56 8.68
CA LYS A 204 -5.85 22.89 8.72
C LYS A 204 -5.60 23.44 7.33
N GLY A 205 -5.04 22.63 6.42
CA GLY A 205 -4.80 23.02 5.03
C GLY A 205 -6.11 23.38 4.31
N ALA A 206 -7.09 22.47 4.36
CA ALA A 206 -8.38 22.65 3.71
C ALA A 206 -9.16 23.86 4.25
N LEU A 207 -9.23 24.06 5.58
CA LEU A 207 -9.87 25.24 6.15
C LEU A 207 -9.13 26.53 5.77
N ALA A 208 -7.80 26.54 5.79
CA ALA A 208 -7.02 27.71 5.41
C ALA A 208 -7.27 28.11 3.95
N GLU A 209 -7.36 27.15 3.04
CA GLU A 209 -7.69 27.38 1.63
C GLU A 209 -9.11 27.95 1.46
N VAL A 210 -10.11 27.28 2.05
CA VAL A 210 -11.50 27.73 2.00
C VAL A 210 -11.63 29.16 2.54
N LEU A 211 -11.07 29.44 3.71
CA LEU A 211 -11.15 30.75 4.36
C LEU A 211 -10.45 31.85 3.57
N ARG A 212 -9.28 31.54 2.97
CA ARG A 212 -8.56 32.45 2.08
C ARG A 212 -9.42 32.81 0.85
N SER A 213 -10.04 31.82 0.22
CA SER A 213 -10.90 32.03 -0.96
C SER A 213 -12.13 32.90 -0.65
N LEU A 214 -12.66 32.79 0.57
CA LEU A 214 -13.83 33.53 1.03
C LEU A 214 -13.50 34.93 1.56
N GLY A 215 -12.25 35.18 1.97
CA GLY A 215 -11.86 36.38 2.72
C GLY A 215 -12.44 36.41 4.14
N LEU A 216 -12.67 35.23 4.73
CA LEU A 216 -13.30 35.03 6.04
C LEU A 216 -12.36 34.30 7.01
N SER A 217 -12.67 34.35 8.30
CA SER A 217 -11.82 33.77 9.34
C SER A 217 -12.59 32.87 10.28
N LEU A 218 -11.86 31.93 10.89
CA LEU A 218 -12.37 30.97 11.86
C LEU A 218 -11.36 30.80 12.99
N ALA A 219 -11.86 30.67 14.21
CA ALA A 219 -11.07 30.27 15.37
C ALA A 219 -11.78 29.14 16.10
N PHE A 220 -11.06 28.06 16.42
CA PHE A 220 -11.61 26.90 17.14
C PHE A 220 -10.55 26.23 18.02
N ASN A 221 -10.99 25.38 18.95
CA ASN A 221 -10.11 24.55 19.77
C ASN A 221 -10.02 23.13 19.18
N SER A 222 -8.81 22.58 19.07
CA SER A 222 -8.59 21.24 18.53
C SER A 222 -9.25 20.14 19.37
N ALA A 223 -9.58 20.40 20.64
CA ALA A 223 -10.33 19.49 21.51
C ALA A 223 -11.81 19.33 21.11
N ASP A 224 -12.37 20.27 20.35
CA ASP A 224 -13.76 20.20 19.87
C ASP A 224 -13.92 19.27 18.65
N VAL A 225 -12.80 18.78 18.11
CA VAL A 225 -12.75 17.93 16.92
C VAL A 225 -12.88 16.45 17.29
N ALA A 226 -13.71 15.73 16.55
CA ALA A 226 -13.79 14.28 16.61
C ALA A 226 -12.60 13.64 15.89
N TYR A 227 -11.79 12.84 16.61
CA TYR A 227 -10.67 12.09 16.04
C TYR A 227 -11.00 10.60 15.96
N ALA A 228 -10.47 9.95 14.94
CA ALA A 228 -10.63 8.52 14.74
C ALA A 228 -9.95 7.72 15.86
N LYS A 229 -10.48 6.52 16.15
CA LYS A 229 -9.90 5.62 17.14
C LYS A 229 -8.45 5.28 16.75
N GLY A 230 -7.52 5.50 17.67
CA GLY A 230 -6.09 5.23 17.45
C GLY A 230 -5.29 6.41 16.90
N ALA A 231 -5.94 7.50 16.48
CA ALA A 231 -5.25 8.67 15.93
C ALA A 231 -4.21 9.27 16.89
N GLN A 232 -4.48 9.26 18.20
CA GLN A 232 -3.52 9.76 19.20
C GLN A 232 -2.17 9.02 19.21
N LYS A 233 -2.08 7.83 18.62
CA LYS A 233 -0.82 7.08 18.52
C LYS A 233 0.13 7.62 17.45
N LEU A 234 -0.34 8.48 16.54
CA LEU A 234 0.45 8.99 15.42
C LEU A 234 1.50 10.05 15.84
N ARG A 235 1.48 10.54 17.08
CA ARG A 235 2.45 11.49 17.67
C ARG A 235 2.78 12.71 16.80
N GLN A 236 1.83 13.13 15.96
CA GLN A 236 1.94 14.28 15.05
C GLN A 236 0.69 15.15 15.17
N ASP A 237 0.71 16.33 14.54
CA ASP A 237 -0.44 17.23 14.46
C ASP A 237 -1.53 16.62 13.56
N LEU A 238 -2.51 15.96 14.18
CA LEU A 238 -3.56 15.21 13.48
C LEU A 238 -4.43 16.05 12.56
N LEU A 239 -4.56 17.36 12.83
CA LEU A 239 -5.31 18.26 11.97
C LEU A 239 -4.59 18.54 10.63
N ARG A 240 -3.36 18.06 10.46
CA ARG A 240 -2.60 18.10 9.21
C ARG A 240 -2.59 16.76 8.47
N ALA A 241 -3.06 15.69 9.12
CA ALA A 241 -3.06 14.36 8.53
C ALA A 241 -4.10 14.24 7.40
N PRO A 242 -3.78 13.54 6.29
CA PRO A 242 -4.74 13.22 5.26
C PRO A 242 -5.98 12.51 5.83
N THR A 243 -7.18 12.97 5.45
CA THR A 243 -8.45 12.45 6.01
C THR A 243 -9.62 12.54 5.02
N TYR A 244 -9.66 11.68 4.00
CA TYR A 244 -10.69 11.74 2.95
C TYR A 244 -12.11 11.38 3.42
N GLY A 245 -12.26 10.80 4.61
CA GLY A 245 -13.55 10.55 5.25
C GLY A 245 -14.20 11.77 5.93
N THR A 246 -13.54 12.93 5.92
CA THR A 246 -13.98 14.15 6.61
C THR A 246 -14.31 15.27 5.62
N ILE A 247 -15.33 16.06 5.95
CA ILE A 247 -15.78 17.21 5.15
C ILE A 247 -15.94 18.46 6.01
N ILE A 248 -15.63 19.59 5.41
CA ILE A 248 -15.96 20.92 5.91
C ILE A 248 -17.33 21.28 5.37
N VAL A 249 -18.24 21.66 6.26
CA VAL A 249 -19.59 22.13 5.93
C VAL A 249 -19.74 23.55 6.47
N ILE A 250 -20.03 24.50 5.60
CA ILE A 250 -20.44 25.85 6.02
C ILE A 250 -21.94 25.95 5.81
N VAL A 251 -22.66 26.25 6.89
CA VAL A 251 -24.12 26.24 6.94
C VAL A 251 -24.62 27.49 7.66
N ASP A 252 -25.78 28.01 7.27
CA ASP A 252 -26.40 29.08 8.03
C ASP A 252 -26.74 28.62 9.48
N PRO A 253 -26.83 29.55 10.44
CA PRO A 253 -27.06 29.19 11.84
C PRO A 253 -28.35 28.43 12.14
N ALA A 254 -29.43 28.68 11.39
CA ALA A 254 -30.72 28.03 11.61
C ALA A 254 -30.70 26.57 11.15
N SER A 255 -29.97 26.27 10.09
CA SER A 255 -29.88 24.91 9.52
C SER A 255 -28.78 24.04 10.14
N ALA A 256 -27.91 24.60 11.00
CA ALA A 256 -26.83 23.85 11.64
C ALA A 256 -27.32 22.64 12.45
N GLY A 257 -28.48 22.77 13.13
CA GLY A 257 -29.09 21.67 13.87
C GLY A 257 -29.57 20.52 12.98
N GLU A 258 -30.14 20.84 11.81
CA GLU A 258 -30.57 19.84 10.84
C GLU A 258 -29.37 19.05 10.30
N VAL A 259 -28.27 19.72 9.94
CA VAL A 259 -27.05 19.08 9.45
C VAL A 259 -26.51 18.09 10.48
N ILE A 260 -26.39 18.50 11.75
CA ILE A 260 -25.93 17.63 12.84
C ILE A 260 -26.87 16.44 13.04
N GLY A 261 -28.20 16.66 12.98
CA GLY A 261 -29.20 15.61 13.06
C GLY A 261 -29.09 14.57 11.94
N ARG A 262 -28.92 15.02 10.68
CA ARG A 262 -28.70 14.13 9.54
C ARG A 262 -27.41 13.32 9.68
N CYS A 263 -26.32 13.93 10.14
CA CYS A 263 -25.06 13.24 10.40
C CYS A 263 -25.24 12.13 11.45
N SER A 264 -25.91 12.45 12.57
CA SER A 264 -26.21 11.49 13.65
C SER A 264 -27.02 10.29 13.15
N ASN A 265 -28.06 10.52 12.33
CA ASN A 265 -28.87 9.45 11.73
C ASN A 265 -28.06 8.53 10.79
N MET A 266 -26.97 9.04 10.23
CA MET A 266 -26.04 8.28 9.39
C MET A 266 -24.91 7.62 10.18
N GLY A 267 -24.83 7.82 11.50
CA GLY A 267 -23.73 7.35 12.34
C GLY A 267 -22.43 8.14 12.15
N VAL A 268 -22.50 9.36 11.61
CA VAL A 268 -21.34 10.22 11.34
C VAL A 268 -21.27 11.33 12.38
N LYS A 269 -20.09 11.54 12.97
CA LYS A 269 -19.87 12.62 13.94
C LYS A 269 -19.79 13.97 13.25
N ALA A 270 -20.32 15.00 13.89
CA ALA A 270 -20.22 16.39 13.43
C ALA A 270 -19.72 17.28 14.56
N SER A 271 -18.53 17.85 14.38
CA SER A 271 -17.91 18.82 15.30
C SER A 271 -18.27 20.23 14.87
N ARG A 272 -18.81 21.03 15.79
CA ARG A 272 -19.09 22.45 15.55
C ARG A 272 -17.86 23.29 15.88
N LEU A 273 -17.18 23.83 14.87
CA LEU A 273 -15.95 24.59 15.05
C LEU A 273 -16.23 26.04 15.48
N GLY A 274 -17.28 26.65 14.93
CA GLY A 274 -17.69 28.01 15.28
C GLY A 274 -18.16 28.85 14.09
N PRO A 275 -18.54 30.11 14.34
CA PRO A 275 -19.01 31.02 13.30
C PRO A 275 -17.87 31.66 12.51
N LEU A 276 -18.10 31.93 11.22
CA LEU A 276 -17.23 32.73 10.38
C LEU A 276 -17.21 34.20 10.81
N ARG A 277 -16.04 34.83 10.75
CA ARG A 277 -15.81 36.22 11.14
C ARG A 277 -15.19 37.03 10.00
N VAL A 278 -15.29 38.35 10.12
CA VAL A 278 -14.60 39.33 9.26
C VAL A 278 -13.09 39.16 9.39
N SER A 279 -12.33 39.37 8.31
CA SER A 279 -10.89 39.07 8.11
C SER A 279 -10.62 37.70 7.53
N SER A 280 -9.43 37.47 6.96
CA SER A 280 -8.99 36.17 6.46
C SER A 280 -8.03 35.48 7.42
N GLY A 281 -8.26 34.21 7.73
CA GLY A 281 -7.29 33.38 8.44
C GLY A 281 -7.89 32.32 9.34
N LEU A 282 -7.04 31.39 9.76
CA LEU A 282 -7.41 30.29 10.63
C LEU A 282 -6.62 30.39 11.93
N THR A 283 -7.29 30.25 13.06
CA THR A 283 -6.68 30.17 14.39
C THR A 283 -7.09 28.86 15.06
N VAL A 284 -6.13 28.06 15.49
CA VAL A 284 -6.35 26.81 16.21
C VAL A 284 -5.62 26.87 17.53
N ASP A 285 -6.32 26.60 18.63
CA ASP A 285 -5.75 26.64 20.00
C ASP A 285 -5.07 27.99 20.32
N GLY A 286 -5.66 29.09 19.85
CA GLY A 286 -5.13 30.45 20.02
C GLY A 286 -3.92 30.78 19.14
N LYS A 287 -3.44 29.86 18.30
CA LYS A 287 -2.32 30.08 17.38
C LYS A 287 -2.82 30.25 15.96
N ARG A 288 -2.35 31.29 15.27
CA ARG A 288 -2.63 31.49 13.85
C ARG A 288 -1.97 30.39 13.05
N VAL A 289 -2.72 29.79 12.13
CA VAL A 289 -2.20 28.82 11.17
C VAL A 289 -1.60 29.60 10.00
N GLU A 290 -0.29 29.47 9.84
CA GLU A 290 0.46 29.98 8.70
C GLU A 290 0.66 28.87 7.66
N GLU A 291 1.44 29.15 6.60
CA GLU A 291 1.81 28.14 5.61
C GLU A 291 2.53 26.98 6.30
N GLN A 292 2.05 25.74 6.06
CA GLN A 292 2.50 24.56 6.77
C GLN A 292 3.31 23.67 5.83
N ALA A 293 4.48 23.21 6.29
CA ALA A 293 5.25 22.18 5.59
C ALA A 293 4.46 20.87 5.49
N ARG A 294 4.92 19.92 4.65
CA ARG A 294 4.43 18.54 4.70
C ARG A 294 4.83 17.85 6.00
N ILE A 295 4.05 16.87 6.43
CA ILE A 295 4.34 16.01 7.59
C ILE A 295 4.75 14.61 7.12
N GLU A 296 5.47 13.85 7.95
CA GLU A 296 6.03 12.54 7.53
C GLU A 296 4.96 11.56 7.02
N ILE A 297 3.72 11.65 7.53
CA ILE A 297 2.61 10.80 7.06
C ILE A 297 2.17 11.13 5.62
N ASP A 298 2.47 12.32 5.12
CA ASP A 298 2.26 12.67 3.71
C ASP A 298 3.20 11.85 2.81
N GLU A 299 4.37 11.43 3.31
CA GLU A 299 5.30 10.57 2.55
C GLU A 299 4.83 9.12 2.50
N LEU A 300 4.08 8.65 3.50
CA LEU A 300 3.42 7.33 3.45
C LEU A 300 2.36 7.30 2.33
N TYR A 301 1.74 8.43 2.04
CA TYR A 301 0.82 8.60 0.94
C TYR A 301 1.59 8.61 -0.39
N GLY A 302 1.36 7.61 -1.25
CA GLY A 302 2.07 7.46 -2.53
C GLY A 302 3.36 6.64 -2.50
N SER A 303 3.90 6.30 -1.32
CA SER A 303 5.06 5.39 -1.18
C SER A 303 4.69 3.95 -0.83
N PHE A 304 3.40 3.66 -0.62
CA PHE A 304 2.94 2.31 -0.31
C PHE A 304 3.15 1.39 -1.52
N ARG A 305 4.29 0.73 -1.56
CA ARG A 305 4.55 -0.44 -2.40
C ARG A 305 3.83 -1.60 -1.73
N LYS A 306 2.99 -2.34 -2.47
CA LYS A 306 2.53 -3.67 -2.04
C LYS A 306 3.78 -4.53 -1.95
N LEU A 307 4.41 -4.55 -0.77
CA LEU A 307 5.56 -5.38 -0.47
C LEU A 307 5.13 -6.82 -0.76
N ASP A 308 5.83 -7.48 -1.68
CA ASP A 308 5.68 -8.92 -1.81
C ASP A 308 6.08 -9.52 -0.46
N GLU A 309 5.16 -10.23 0.20
CA GLU A 309 5.38 -10.81 1.54
C GLU A 309 6.69 -11.61 1.62
N LEU A 310 7.13 -12.23 0.51
CA LEU A 310 8.40 -12.94 0.46
C LEU A 310 9.60 -11.98 0.42
N GLU A 311 9.53 -10.91 -0.37
CA GLU A 311 10.56 -9.87 -0.44
C GLU A 311 10.70 -9.12 0.88
N GLU A 312 9.58 -8.84 1.56
CA GLU A 312 9.59 -8.22 2.88
C GLU A 312 10.22 -9.15 3.93
N SER A 313 9.82 -10.42 3.94
CA SER A 313 10.37 -11.40 4.89
C SER A 313 11.88 -11.58 4.72
N VAL A 314 12.37 -11.61 3.47
CA VAL A 314 13.80 -11.69 3.16
C VAL A 314 14.52 -10.39 3.53
N SER A 315 13.95 -9.22 3.19
CA SER A 315 14.54 -7.91 3.50
C SER A 315 14.66 -7.71 5.02
N HIS A 316 13.62 -8.04 5.77
CA HIS A 316 13.65 -7.97 7.24
C HIS A 316 14.68 -8.91 7.84
N ALA A 317 14.81 -10.14 7.31
CA ALA A 317 15.83 -11.07 7.76
C ALA A 317 17.26 -10.56 7.48
N LEU A 318 17.48 -9.91 6.32
CA LEU A 318 18.76 -9.29 5.99
C LEU A 318 19.11 -8.13 6.94
N GLU A 319 18.15 -7.26 7.26
CA GLU A 319 18.34 -6.20 8.26
C GLU A 319 18.71 -6.75 9.63
N GLU A 320 18.05 -7.83 10.06
CA GLU A 320 18.36 -8.47 11.34
C GLU A 320 19.75 -9.12 11.32
N ILE A 321 20.15 -9.76 10.20
CA ILE A 321 21.51 -10.31 10.03
C ILE A 321 22.55 -9.19 10.10
N GLU A 322 22.31 -8.01 9.51
CA GLU A 322 23.22 -6.85 9.64
C GLU A 322 23.39 -6.37 11.09
N ARG A 323 22.38 -6.60 11.94
CA ARG A 323 22.37 -6.20 13.35
C ARG A 323 22.88 -7.29 14.30
N LEU A 324 23.05 -8.53 13.83
CA LEU A 324 23.53 -9.62 14.66
C LEU A 324 24.99 -9.40 15.08
N LYS A 325 25.23 -9.31 16.38
CA LYS A 325 26.57 -9.19 16.96
C LYS A 325 27.37 -10.47 16.69
N GLY A 326 28.55 -10.33 16.08
CA GLY A 326 29.44 -11.45 15.75
C GLY A 326 29.12 -12.13 14.41
N ALA A 327 28.10 -11.66 13.66
CA ALA A 327 27.72 -12.28 12.40
C ALA A 327 28.83 -12.25 11.33
N GLU A 328 29.80 -11.35 11.43
CA GLU A 328 31.00 -11.36 10.59
C GLU A 328 31.79 -12.67 10.66
N SER A 329 31.69 -13.42 11.76
CA SER A 329 32.40 -14.68 11.96
C SER A 329 31.77 -15.86 11.24
N ILE A 330 30.55 -15.74 10.70
CA ILE A 330 29.81 -16.84 10.05
C ILE A 330 29.58 -16.61 8.55
N ILE A 331 30.03 -15.47 8.01
CA ILE A 331 29.86 -15.10 6.60
C ILE A 331 30.98 -15.73 5.75
N PRO A 332 30.65 -16.44 4.65
CA PRO A 332 31.64 -16.96 3.69
C PRO A 332 32.44 -15.85 3.01
N GLN A 333 33.61 -16.18 2.47
CA GLN A 333 34.39 -15.26 1.62
C GLN A 333 33.62 -14.88 0.35
N VAL A 334 32.87 -15.82 -0.24
CA VAL A 334 31.96 -15.53 -1.36
C VAL A 334 30.68 -14.79 -0.95
N GLY A 335 30.52 -14.51 0.34
CA GLY A 335 29.37 -13.83 0.92
C GLY A 335 28.18 -14.73 1.22
N LEU A 336 27.38 -14.30 2.19
CA LEU A 336 26.16 -14.98 2.61
C LEU A 336 25.00 -14.63 1.66
N ASN A 337 24.09 -15.57 1.49
CA ASN A 337 22.82 -15.34 0.83
C ASN A 337 21.70 -16.06 1.59
N ILE A 338 20.49 -15.54 1.47
CA ILE A 338 19.26 -16.09 2.05
C ILE A 338 18.16 -16.05 1.00
N VAL A 339 17.31 -17.09 0.98
CA VAL A 339 16.18 -17.19 0.06
C VAL A 339 14.90 -17.57 0.80
N TYR A 340 13.77 -17.23 0.19
CA TYR A 340 12.46 -17.66 0.64
C TYR A 340 11.54 -17.96 -0.55
N ALA A 341 10.85 -19.09 -0.50
CA ALA A 341 10.06 -19.61 -1.60
C ALA A 341 8.56 -19.61 -1.31
N ARG A 342 7.79 -19.53 -2.39
CA ARG A 342 6.37 -19.92 -2.37
C ARG A 342 6.26 -21.44 -2.09
N PRO A 343 5.13 -21.91 -1.54
CA PRO A 343 4.85 -23.34 -1.51
C PRO A 343 4.79 -23.91 -2.93
N ASN A 344 5.34 -25.11 -3.14
CA ASN A 344 5.46 -25.75 -4.46
C ASN A 344 6.23 -24.93 -5.49
N ALA A 345 7.34 -24.30 -5.11
CA ALA A 345 8.18 -23.54 -6.03
C ALA A 345 8.65 -24.43 -7.20
N ALA A 346 8.28 -24.05 -8.43
CA ALA A 346 8.57 -24.82 -9.64
C ALA A 346 9.86 -24.35 -10.31
N GLY A 347 10.33 -23.14 -10.02
CA GLY A 347 11.61 -22.63 -10.48
C GLY A 347 12.08 -21.39 -9.71
N PRO A 348 13.24 -20.82 -10.08
CA PRO A 348 13.81 -19.65 -9.42
C PRO A 348 12.88 -18.42 -9.39
N GLN A 349 11.98 -18.29 -10.37
CA GLN A 349 10.98 -17.23 -10.42
C GLN A 349 9.92 -17.30 -9.30
N ASP A 350 9.85 -18.41 -8.57
CA ASP A 350 8.94 -18.59 -7.41
C ASP A 350 9.66 -18.37 -6.07
N ILE A 351 10.93 -17.98 -6.13
CA ILE A 351 11.84 -17.89 -4.98
C ILE A 351 12.49 -16.53 -4.96
N VAL A 352 12.32 -15.82 -3.84
CA VAL A 352 12.98 -14.55 -3.58
C VAL A 352 14.34 -14.78 -2.96
N GLY A 353 15.33 -14.01 -3.38
CA GLY A 353 16.67 -14.01 -2.78
C GLY A 353 17.41 -12.72 -3.04
N LEU A 354 18.60 -12.59 -2.47
CA LEU A 354 19.47 -11.43 -2.71
C LEU A 354 20.27 -11.63 -4.01
N ASN A 355 20.14 -10.71 -4.98
CA ASN A 355 20.89 -10.77 -6.25
C ASN A 355 22.39 -10.45 -6.12
N GLY A 356 22.79 -9.88 -4.99
CA GLY A 356 24.18 -9.80 -4.55
C GLY A 356 24.45 -10.73 -3.37
N ARG A 357 25.11 -10.23 -2.33
CA ARG A 357 25.57 -10.99 -1.17
C ARG A 357 25.63 -10.11 0.07
N VAL A 358 25.49 -10.73 1.25
CA VAL A 358 25.91 -10.11 2.51
C VAL A 358 27.40 -10.39 2.68
N ILE A 359 28.20 -9.33 2.73
CA ILE A 359 29.66 -9.38 2.86
C ILE A 359 30.11 -8.76 4.18
N VAL A 360 31.35 -9.00 4.59
CA VAL A 360 31.94 -8.28 5.73
C VAL A 360 32.60 -6.99 5.22
N SER A 361 32.09 -5.84 5.65
CA SER A 361 32.63 -4.51 5.35
C SER A 361 32.87 -3.74 6.64
N ARG A 362 34.11 -3.24 6.83
CA ARG A 362 34.55 -2.55 8.05
C ARG A 362 34.22 -3.33 9.34
N GLY A 363 34.40 -4.65 9.30
CA GLY A 363 34.16 -5.55 10.44
C GLY A 363 32.69 -5.79 10.78
N LYS A 364 31.76 -5.46 9.87
CA LYS A 364 30.32 -5.70 10.06
C LYS A 364 29.70 -6.34 8.82
N PRO A 365 28.64 -7.14 8.97
CA PRO A 365 27.86 -7.59 7.82
C PRO A 365 27.25 -6.40 7.08
N LYS A 366 27.28 -6.45 5.76
CA LYS A 366 26.61 -5.49 4.89
C LYS A 366 26.02 -6.18 3.68
N THR A 367 24.74 -5.93 3.45
CA THR A 367 23.98 -6.38 2.28
C THR A 367 24.40 -5.56 1.07
N CYS A 368 24.78 -6.26 0.00
CA CYS A 368 25.02 -5.69 -1.32
C CYS A 368 24.08 -6.34 -2.33
N GLY A 369 23.42 -5.53 -3.14
CA GLY A 369 22.38 -5.97 -4.09
C GLY A 369 20.96 -5.74 -3.56
N GLU A 370 19.99 -6.15 -4.37
CA GLU A 370 18.56 -6.00 -4.13
C GLU A 370 17.89 -7.37 -3.92
N VAL A 371 16.78 -7.36 -3.18
CA VAL A 371 15.94 -8.53 -2.97
C VAL A 371 15.01 -8.66 -4.17
N GLU A 372 15.08 -9.79 -4.86
CA GLU A 372 14.27 -10.04 -6.06
C GLU A 372 13.97 -11.53 -6.25
N TYR A 373 12.95 -11.83 -7.04
CA TYR A 373 12.70 -13.17 -7.55
C TYR A 373 13.85 -13.66 -8.42
N GLY A 374 14.35 -14.85 -8.12
CA GLY A 374 15.49 -15.45 -8.80
C GLY A 374 16.86 -14.90 -8.36
N GLY A 375 16.93 -14.07 -7.32
CA GLY A 375 18.16 -13.42 -6.87
C GLY A 375 19.29 -14.40 -6.48
N SER A 376 18.98 -15.64 -6.10
CA SER A 376 19.99 -16.67 -5.82
C SER A 376 19.68 -18.00 -6.49
N ARG A 377 20.31 -18.25 -7.64
CA ARG A 377 20.18 -19.53 -8.37
C ARG A 377 20.63 -20.75 -7.55
N PHE A 378 21.70 -20.59 -6.77
CA PHE A 378 22.27 -21.68 -5.97
C PHE A 378 21.31 -22.13 -4.87
N LEU A 379 20.87 -21.20 -4.02
CA LEU A 379 19.94 -21.54 -2.94
C LEU A 379 18.53 -21.85 -3.44
N ALA A 380 18.10 -21.25 -4.56
CA ALA A 380 16.85 -21.62 -5.21
C ALA A 380 16.83 -23.11 -5.57
N SER A 381 17.92 -23.64 -6.13
CA SER A 381 18.00 -25.09 -6.44
C SER A 381 17.88 -25.97 -5.19
N VAL A 382 18.43 -25.54 -4.05
CA VAL A 382 18.31 -26.28 -2.77
C VAL A 382 16.86 -26.34 -2.30
N ILE A 383 16.16 -25.20 -2.32
CA ILE A 383 14.77 -25.12 -1.88
C ILE A 383 13.83 -25.91 -2.79
N ILE A 384 14.04 -25.86 -4.11
CA ILE A 384 13.25 -26.66 -5.06
C ILE A 384 13.36 -28.15 -4.71
N GLU A 385 14.58 -28.65 -4.49
CA GLU A 385 14.78 -30.07 -4.15
C GLU A 385 14.29 -30.41 -2.74
N ALA A 386 14.38 -29.49 -1.79
CA ALA A 386 13.86 -29.68 -0.44
C ALA A 386 12.32 -29.77 -0.43
N GLN A 387 11.62 -28.90 -1.15
CA GLN A 387 10.15 -28.88 -1.21
C GLN A 387 9.55 -30.12 -1.87
N ARG A 388 10.27 -30.79 -2.78
CA ARG A 388 9.86 -32.09 -3.32
C ARG A 388 9.69 -33.16 -2.24
N ARG A 389 10.31 -32.97 -1.07
CA ARG A 389 10.29 -33.92 0.05
C ARG A 389 9.52 -33.40 1.27
N ASP A 390 9.60 -32.10 1.55
CA ASP A 390 8.85 -31.45 2.63
C ASP A 390 8.47 -30.02 2.23
N LEU A 391 7.17 -29.80 1.95
CA LEU A 391 6.64 -28.50 1.53
C LEU A 391 6.78 -27.39 2.57
N ARG A 392 7.05 -27.74 3.83
CA ARG A 392 7.27 -26.75 4.90
C ARG A 392 8.62 -26.06 4.76
N LEU A 393 9.62 -26.72 4.15
CA LEU A 393 10.96 -26.17 3.97
C LEU A 393 10.95 -25.13 2.84
N ARG A 394 10.89 -23.86 3.21
CA ARG A 394 10.70 -22.76 2.26
C ARG A 394 11.81 -21.74 2.31
N ALA A 395 12.66 -21.73 3.32
CA ALA A 395 13.75 -20.78 3.48
C ALA A 395 15.11 -21.49 3.59
N ALA A 396 16.13 -20.89 2.98
CA ALA A 396 17.51 -21.37 3.11
C ALA A 396 18.48 -20.21 3.30
N VAL A 397 19.53 -20.43 4.09
CA VAL A 397 20.68 -19.51 4.24
C VAL A 397 21.98 -20.29 4.10
N VAL A 398 22.99 -19.67 3.49
CA VAL A 398 24.34 -20.23 3.39
C VAL A 398 25.32 -19.49 4.30
N LEU A 399 26.06 -20.25 5.10
CA LEU A 399 27.11 -19.80 6.02
C LEU A 399 28.46 -20.34 5.59
N ARG A 400 29.54 -19.83 6.18
CA ARG A 400 30.86 -20.44 6.01
C ARG A 400 30.87 -21.89 6.52
N GLY A 401 31.75 -22.69 5.97
CA GLY A 401 32.04 -24.03 6.49
C GLY A 401 32.88 -23.97 7.76
N GLY A 402 32.96 -25.11 8.43
CA GLY A 402 33.77 -25.31 9.64
C GLY A 402 33.14 -26.34 10.58
N GLU A 403 33.99 -27.14 11.22
CA GLU A 403 33.55 -28.09 12.24
C GLU A 403 32.92 -27.37 13.45
N ASP A 404 33.44 -26.19 13.77
CA ASP A 404 32.90 -25.29 14.80
C ASP A 404 31.43 -24.90 14.52
N ILE A 405 31.10 -24.56 13.28
CA ILE A 405 29.72 -24.26 12.83
C ILE A 405 28.85 -25.52 12.93
N ALA A 406 29.35 -26.66 12.43
CA ALA A 406 28.60 -27.90 12.45
C ALA A 406 28.31 -28.39 13.88
N ASP A 407 29.26 -28.26 14.80
CA ASP A 407 29.10 -28.66 16.19
C ASP A 407 28.24 -27.68 16.98
N ALA A 408 28.35 -26.37 16.71
CA ALA A 408 27.44 -25.38 17.28
C ALA A 408 25.99 -25.65 16.87
N LEU A 409 25.74 -25.98 15.60
CA LEU A 409 24.41 -26.38 15.11
C LEU A 409 23.86 -27.62 15.82
N LYS A 410 24.70 -28.65 16.01
CA LYS A 410 24.30 -29.85 16.77
C LYS A 410 23.97 -29.52 18.23
N LYS A 411 24.75 -28.64 18.88
CA LYS A 411 24.52 -28.21 20.27
C LYS A 411 23.17 -27.51 20.47
N ILE A 412 22.73 -26.73 19.48
CA ILE A 412 21.41 -26.07 19.49
C ILE A 412 20.29 -26.97 18.93
N GLY A 413 20.55 -28.29 18.80
CA GLY A 413 19.54 -29.29 18.48
C GLY A 413 19.23 -29.46 16.98
N LYS A 414 20.01 -28.85 16.08
CA LYS A 414 19.82 -29.03 14.63
C LYS A 414 20.48 -30.32 14.15
N ARG A 415 19.82 -31.03 13.24
CA ARG A 415 20.39 -32.21 12.57
C ARG A 415 21.31 -31.73 11.45
N VAL A 416 22.58 -32.09 11.54
CA VAL A 416 23.61 -31.71 10.55
C VAL A 416 24.08 -32.94 9.78
N VAL A 417 24.12 -32.84 8.46
CA VAL A 417 24.67 -33.88 7.56
C VAL A 417 25.92 -33.33 6.87
N GLY A 418 27.03 -34.05 6.95
CA GLY A 418 28.24 -33.78 6.17
C GLY A 418 28.11 -34.34 4.75
N LEU A 419 28.49 -33.55 3.76
CA LEU A 419 28.52 -33.95 2.36
C LEU A 419 29.92 -34.45 1.98
N PRO A 420 30.04 -35.35 0.98
CA PRO A 420 31.33 -35.73 0.44
C PRO A 420 32.01 -34.53 -0.24
N PRO A 421 33.35 -34.45 -0.23
CA PRO A 421 34.12 -33.37 -0.88
C PRO A 421 34.04 -33.41 -2.42
N GLU A 422 33.75 -34.58 -2.99
CA GLU A 422 33.69 -34.81 -4.42
C GLU A 422 32.31 -34.42 -4.98
N ALA A 423 32.06 -33.13 -5.14
CA ALA A 423 30.93 -32.67 -5.94
C ALA A 423 31.22 -32.89 -7.44
N ILE A 424 31.14 -34.12 -7.94
CA ILE A 424 31.42 -34.44 -9.37
C ILE A 424 30.27 -33.90 -10.24
N GLY A 425 30.39 -32.72 -10.85
CA GLY A 425 29.45 -32.17 -11.85
C GLY A 425 28.90 -30.76 -11.56
N GLU A 426 28.21 -30.15 -12.52
CA GLU A 426 27.66 -28.78 -12.40
C GLU A 426 26.50 -28.67 -11.39
N GLY A 427 26.41 -27.55 -10.66
CA GLY A 427 25.29 -27.22 -9.77
C GLY A 427 25.60 -27.24 -8.26
N CYS A 428 24.59 -26.96 -7.43
CA CYS A 428 24.74 -26.90 -5.97
C CYS A 428 24.95 -28.29 -5.35
N PRO A 429 26.02 -28.55 -4.57
CA PRO A 429 26.26 -29.85 -3.94
C PRO A 429 25.13 -30.29 -3.01
N VAL A 430 24.51 -29.36 -2.27
CA VAL A 430 23.40 -29.64 -1.35
C VAL A 430 22.12 -30.02 -2.11
N ALA A 431 21.77 -29.27 -3.15
CA ALA A 431 20.61 -29.59 -3.99
C ALA A 431 20.75 -30.98 -4.61
N ARG A 432 21.95 -31.31 -5.11
CA ARG A 432 22.25 -32.61 -5.70
C ARG A 432 22.17 -33.75 -4.68
N PHE A 433 22.69 -33.55 -3.47
CA PHE A 433 22.59 -34.53 -2.40
C PHE A 433 21.12 -34.84 -2.06
N ILE A 434 20.28 -33.81 -1.97
CA ILE A 434 18.84 -33.96 -1.71
C ILE A 434 18.16 -34.67 -2.88
N PHE A 435 18.44 -34.26 -4.13
CA PHE A 435 17.90 -34.86 -5.35
C PHE A 435 18.26 -36.34 -5.49
N ALA A 436 19.51 -36.71 -5.21
CA ALA A 436 20.01 -38.10 -5.27
C ALA A 436 19.45 -39.00 -4.16
N GLY A 437 18.55 -38.49 -3.33
CA GLY A 437 17.86 -39.26 -2.31
C GLY A 437 18.48 -39.18 -0.93
N GLY A 438 19.50 -38.32 -0.72
CA GLY A 438 20.24 -38.16 0.53
C GLY A 438 19.37 -37.87 1.75
N LYS A 439 19.90 -38.11 2.96
CA LYS A 439 19.13 -37.95 4.19
C LYS A 439 18.72 -36.49 4.43
N MET A 440 17.43 -36.23 4.64
CA MET A 440 16.94 -34.90 5.01
C MET A 440 17.44 -34.48 6.39
N ALA A 441 17.93 -33.25 6.48
CA ALA A 441 18.49 -32.64 7.67
C ALA A 441 18.17 -31.13 7.71
N ASP A 442 18.40 -30.52 8.86
CA ASP A 442 18.17 -29.09 9.07
C ASP A 442 19.35 -28.26 8.54
N ALA A 443 20.55 -28.85 8.52
CA ALA A 443 21.74 -28.25 7.91
C ALA A 443 22.62 -29.27 7.17
N TYR A 444 23.29 -28.78 6.13
CA TYR A 444 24.17 -29.56 5.26
C TYR A 444 25.54 -28.89 5.20
N SER A 445 26.56 -29.57 5.68
CA SER A 445 27.94 -29.06 5.71
C SER A 445 28.73 -29.65 4.57
N HIS A 446 29.21 -28.80 3.67
CA HIS A 446 30.09 -29.18 2.57
C HIS A 446 31.53 -28.82 2.94
N PRO A 447 32.47 -29.79 2.99
CA PRO A 447 33.84 -29.57 3.45
C PRO A 447 34.69 -28.73 2.49
N GLY A 448 34.16 -28.41 1.31
CA GLY A 448 34.87 -27.71 0.24
C GLY A 448 35.51 -28.69 -0.74
N ALA A 449 35.98 -28.15 -1.86
CA ALA A 449 36.70 -28.88 -2.90
C ALA A 449 37.65 -27.91 -3.62
N PHE A 450 38.44 -28.39 -4.59
CA PHE A 450 39.26 -27.51 -5.41
C PHE A 450 38.38 -26.47 -6.12
N GLY A 451 38.58 -25.18 -5.79
CA GLY A 451 37.77 -24.08 -6.32
C GLY A 451 36.38 -23.89 -5.68
N ILE A 452 36.02 -24.68 -4.65
CA ILE A 452 34.75 -24.58 -3.93
C ILE A 452 35.03 -24.30 -2.45
N GLU A 453 34.58 -23.14 -1.96
CA GLU A 453 34.68 -22.77 -0.54
C GLU A 453 33.86 -23.75 0.33
N PRO A 454 34.37 -24.17 1.50
CA PRO A 454 33.58 -24.89 2.50
C PRO A 454 32.37 -24.05 2.93
N THR A 455 31.18 -24.65 2.97
CA THR A 455 29.93 -23.94 3.30
C THR A 455 29.01 -24.80 4.14
N THR A 456 28.16 -24.16 4.93
CA THR A 456 27.05 -24.82 5.64
C THR A 456 25.74 -24.20 5.19
N THR A 457 24.85 -25.00 4.58
CA THR A 457 23.51 -24.54 4.17
C THR A 457 22.48 -24.98 5.20
N ILE A 458 21.69 -24.06 5.74
CA ILE A 458 20.62 -24.32 6.71
C ILE A 458 19.27 -24.17 6.00
N LEU A 459 18.34 -25.08 6.27
CA LEU A 459 16.96 -25.03 5.80
C LEU A 459 16.01 -24.82 6.97
N ASP A 460 14.97 -24.01 6.75
CA ASP A 460 13.88 -23.82 7.72
C ASP A 460 12.58 -23.39 7.00
N GLU A 461 11.53 -23.14 7.76
CA GLU A 461 10.21 -22.79 7.23
C GLU A 461 10.11 -21.32 6.81
N THR A 462 10.84 -20.42 7.48
CA THR A 462 10.79 -18.97 7.23
C THR A 462 12.14 -18.30 7.43
N PRO A 463 12.39 -17.14 6.80
CA PRO A 463 13.60 -16.33 7.05
C PRO A 463 13.77 -15.94 8.53
N ASN A 464 12.68 -15.66 9.25
CA ASN A 464 12.77 -15.31 10.66
C ASN A 464 13.30 -16.47 11.53
N LYS A 465 12.85 -17.71 11.28
CA LYS A 465 13.39 -18.89 11.96
C LYS A 465 14.87 -19.13 11.65
N LEU A 466 15.31 -18.80 10.44
CA LEU A 466 16.73 -18.81 10.10
C LEU A 466 17.49 -17.79 10.94
N VAL A 467 17.03 -16.54 11.03
CA VAL A 467 17.66 -15.51 11.87
C VAL A 467 17.72 -15.91 13.34
N GLU A 468 16.67 -16.53 13.88
CA GLU A 468 16.66 -17.10 15.24
C GLU A 468 17.73 -18.17 15.40
N THR A 469 17.84 -19.09 14.45
CA THR A 469 18.89 -20.13 14.42
C THR A 469 20.30 -19.50 14.38
N LEU A 470 20.52 -18.46 13.56
CA LEU A 470 21.80 -17.76 13.49
C LEU A 470 22.14 -17.07 14.81
N ARG A 471 21.16 -16.46 15.47
CA ARG A 471 21.33 -15.79 16.77
C ARG A 471 21.75 -16.77 17.86
N GLU A 472 21.20 -17.98 17.88
CA GLU A 472 21.59 -19.03 18.82
C GLU A 472 22.96 -19.62 18.48
N LEU A 473 23.23 -19.83 17.19
CA LEU A 473 24.51 -20.33 16.70
C LEU A 473 25.67 -19.41 17.13
N LEU A 474 25.53 -18.10 16.96
CA LEU A 474 26.55 -17.11 17.33
C LEU A 474 26.88 -17.06 18.83
N ARG A 475 26.08 -17.67 19.70
CA ARG A 475 26.39 -17.82 21.13
C ARG A 475 27.30 -19.03 21.41
N ASN A 476 27.48 -19.90 20.42
CA ASN A 476 28.13 -21.21 20.54
C ASN A 476 29.35 -21.35 19.62
N VAL A 477 29.68 -20.32 18.85
CA VAL A 477 30.80 -20.26 17.89
C VAL A 477 31.83 -19.24 18.35
#